data_AF-D8LYL2-F1
#
_entry.id   AF-D8LYL2-F1
#
_cell.length_a   1.000
_cell.length_b   1.000
_cell.length_c   1.000
_cell.angle_alpha   90.00
_cell.angle_beta   90.00
_cell.angle_gamma   90.00
#
_symmetry.space_group_name_H-M   'P 1'
#
loop_
_entity.id
_entity.type
_entity.pdbx_description
1 polymer ?
#
loop_
_entity_poly.entity_id
_entity_poly.type
_entity_poly.pdbx_seq_one_letter_code
_entity_poly.pdbx_strand_id
1 'polypeptide(L)'
;MRKVKKKRMIPNQKLPMNQRTVKAGHEEDLKRFTAKYVPPHLRNQSSSADESTQFDQAIAKQIREIVNKVTDDTFISMCHLLIAAYTKYPKNSVRSNLYTTVIAATKNPFKIIHHYIRLYAGLIAAAQHESDMNVVSFIAENVVNLFEAECENAINEHDTSNDNVVEYSKTPVNIFVLLAYFYFYNLLTSTLIVDLLKEGARRFTEMDVEIIYTTMKICGFKLRGDCPADLKDLILLIKEKADSDAWKNNQRVQLMLETVYNIKNNRDNAELKQEKEKATMIRNLVSKTFGTNSTPLAVSLEDIHNAETNGRWWVLGAQYRPAKKAEGKKEKRTSLSRIIAEADEKVIKAAEKLRMNTDVRKAVFITLMTSSDYMEAFDRLLQLNLQPVQEREIIRIILEKQYNPYYGYLLNQLCKSKPSHKFTLQLAYQDIFKTIQDYSNAKLTNLATLFSNILFI
;
A
#
# COMPACT_ATOMS: atom_id res chain seq x y z
N MET A 1 58.87 31.97 -33.99
CA MET A 1 57.76 32.66 -33.28
C MET A 1 57.29 31.80 -32.11
N ARG A 2 56.99 32.43 -30.98
CA ARG A 2 56.41 31.89 -29.72
C ARG A 2 57.30 30.94 -28.88
N LYS A 3 58.16 31.56 -28.06
CA LYS A 3 58.63 31.01 -26.77
C LYS A 3 57.59 31.33 -25.69
N VAL A 4 57.18 30.36 -24.87
CA VAL A 4 57.04 30.57 -23.41
C VAL A 4 57.37 29.26 -22.70
N LYS A 5 58.39 29.32 -21.83
CA LYS A 5 58.93 28.24 -21.01
C LYS A 5 58.13 28.08 -19.70
N LYS A 6 58.04 26.83 -19.23
CA LYS A 6 57.74 26.42 -17.85
C LYS A 6 58.46 27.29 -16.81
N LYS A 7 57.79 27.62 -15.70
CA LYS A 7 58.45 27.96 -14.43
C LYS A 7 57.73 27.34 -13.23
N ARG A 8 58.58 26.80 -12.35
CA ARG A 8 58.34 26.04 -11.12
C ARG A 8 57.85 26.93 -9.97
N MET A 9 57.25 26.26 -8.97
CA MET A 9 56.89 26.78 -7.64
C MET A 9 58.05 27.47 -6.91
N ILE A 10 57.71 28.54 -6.16
CA ILE A 10 58.46 29.11 -5.03
C ILE A 10 57.42 29.52 -3.96
N PRO A 11 57.70 29.40 -2.63
CA PRO A 11 56.70 29.34 -1.56
C PRO A 11 56.24 30.70 -1.03
N ASN A 12 55.05 30.70 -0.41
CA ASN A 12 54.41 31.80 0.31
C ASN A 12 55.32 32.38 1.41
N GLN A 13 55.92 33.55 1.15
CA GLN A 13 56.48 34.42 2.17
C GLN A 13 55.39 35.39 2.67
N LYS A 14 55.07 35.30 3.96
CA LYS A 14 54.24 36.27 4.69
C LYS A 14 54.93 37.63 4.71
N LEU A 15 54.24 38.68 4.24
CA LEU A 15 54.59 40.09 4.47
C LEU A 15 53.71 40.63 5.61
N PRO A 16 54.22 41.54 6.47
CA PRO A 16 53.61 41.86 7.75
C PRO A 16 52.39 42.79 7.62
N MET A 17 51.43 42.53 8.50
CA MET A 17 50.25 43.36 8.78
C MET A 17 50.67 44.80 9.11
N ASN A 18 50.39 45.74 8.21
CA ASN A 18 50.45 47.16 8.53
C ASN A 18 49.13 47.53 9.22
N GLN A 19 49.11 47.47 10.55
CA GLN A 19 48.00 47.92 11.37
C GLN A 19 47.88 49.45 11.23
N ARG A 20 47.06 49.91 10.28
CA ARG A 20 46.51 51.27 10.35
C ARG A 20 45.38 51.24 11.37
N THR A 21 45.69 51.62 12.60
CA THR A 21 44.72 51.86 13.66
C THR A 21 43.79 53.00 13.26
N VAL A 22 42.49 52.72 13.27
CA VAL A 22 41.44 53.72 13.12
C VAL A 22 41.45 54.58 14.39
N LYS A 23 41.39 55.91 14.25
CA LYS A 23 41.25 56.81 15.41
C LYS A 23 39.95 56.46 16.15
N ALA A 24 40.05 56.20 17.45
CA ALA A 24 38.91 55.89 18.31
C ALA A 24 37.88 57.03 18.22
N GLY A 25 36.64 56.68 17.85
CA GLY A 25 35.51 57.61 17.73
C GLY A 25 34.87 57.74 16.35
N HIS A 26 35.50 57.25 15.27
CA HIS A 26 34.95 57.32 13.89
C HIS A 26 34.67 55.95 13.25
N GLU A 27 34.60 54.88 14.04
CA GLU A 27 34.30 53.53 13.53
C GLU A 27 32.85 53.38 13.04
N GLU A 28 31.90 54.12 13.64
CA GLU A 28 30.49 54.10 13.20
C GLU A 28 30.28 54.83 11.87
N ASP A 29 31.01 55.93 11.64
CA ASP A 29 30.95 56.68 10.38
C ASP A 29 31.51 55.84 9.23
N LEU A 30 32.58 55.08 9.47
CA LEU A 30 33.15 54.17 8.48
C LEU A 30 32.20 52.99 8.15
N LYS A 31 31.43 52.48 9.12
CA LYS A 31 30.39 51.45 8.90
C LYS A 31 29.23 51.98 8.06
N ARG A 32 28.84 53.25 8.22
CA ARG A 32 27.80 53.88 7.39
C ARG A 32 28.26 54.12 5.95
N PHE A 33 29.52 54.49 5.73
CA PHE A 33 30.08 54.67 4.39
C PHE A 33 30.41 53.37 3.65
N THR A 34 30.64 52.26 4.36
CA THR A 34 30.91 50.94 3.78
C THR A 34 29.68 50.04 3.64
N ALA A 35 28.50 50.52 4.08
CA ALA A 35 27.24 49.83 3.87
C ALA A 35 26.88 49.84 2.38
N LYS A 36 27.32 48.80 1.67
CA LYS A 36 26.94 48.51 0.29
C LYS A 36 25.42 48.54 0.18
N TYR A 37 24.88 49.43 -0.65
CA TYR A 37 23.44 49.60 -0.86
C TYR A 37 22.79 48.24 -1.17
N VAL A 38 21.91 47.78 -0.28
CA VAL A 38 21.13 46.56 -0.45
C VAL A 38 19.79 46.95 -1.09
N PRO A 39 19.51 46.51 -2.32
CA PRO A 39 18.25 46.79 -3.01
C PRO A 39 17.03 46.40 -2.15
N PRO A 40 15.91 47.16 -2.21
CA PRO A 40 14.72 46.92 -1.39
C PRO A 40 14.18 45.48 -1.44
N HIS A 41 14.28 44.81 -2.59
CA HIS A 41 13.87 43.41 -2.76
C HIS A 41 14.74 42.41 -1.97
N LEU A 42 16.04 42.68 -1.80
CA LEU A 42 16.95 41.85 -1.00
C LEU A 42 16.77 42.12 0.50
N ARG A 43 16.37 43.34 0.88
CA ARG A 43 16.03 43.70 2.26
C ARG A 43 14.72 43.06 2.71
N ASN A 44 13.72 43.01 1.82
CA ASN A 44 12.48 42.26 2.05
C ASN A 44 12.70 40.75 2.04
N GLN A 45 13.66 40.23 1.26
CA GLN A 45 14.02 38.81 1.32
C GLN A 45 14.62 38.43 2.67
N SER A 46 15.51 39.24 3.26
CA SER A 46 16.05 38.95 4.60
C SER A 46 14.97 38.97 5.70
N SER A 47 14.06 39.96 5.71
CA SER A 47 12.97 40.00 6.69
C SER A 47 11.91 38.91 6.46
N SER A 48 11.58 38.60 5.20
CA SER A 48 10.68 37.48 4.86
C SER A 48 11.30 36.10 5.11
N ALA A 49 12.62 35.96 4.96
CA ALA A 49 13.35 34.75 5.30
C ALA A 49 13.37 34.55 6.82
N ASP A 50 13.60 35.61 7.60
CA ASP A 50 13.53 35.54 9.07
C ASP A 50 12.11 35.24 9.58
N GLU A 51 11.07 35.83 8.98
CA GLU A 51 9.65 35.54 9.30
C GLU A 51 9.23 34.11 8.90
N SER A 52 9.60 33.65 7.69
CA SER A 52 9.33 32.27 7.25
C SER A 52 10.06 31.24 8.12
N THR A 53 11.30 31.53 8.54
CA THR A 53 12.07 30.67 9.44
C THR A 53 11.46 30.64 10.84
N GLN A 54 10.96 31.78 11.36
CA GLN A 54 10.23 31.81 12.63
C GLN A 54 8.91 31.05 12.57
N PHE A 55 8.20 31.15 11.45
CA PHE A 55 6.95 30.43 11.21
C PHE A 55 7.18 28.91 11.17
N ASP A 56 8.21 28.45 10.44
CA ASP A 56 8.60 27.04 10.39
C ASP A 56 9.08 26.52 11.74
N GLN A 57 9.81 27.34 12.51
CA GLN A 57 10.20 27.02 13.88
C GLN A 57 8.98 26.88 14.82
N ALA A 58 7.96 27.72 14.65
CA ALA A 58 6.72 27.63 15.42
C ALA A 58 5.96 26.34 15.12
N ILE A 59 5.86 25.96 13.83
CA ILE A 59 5.25 24.68 13.39
C ILE A 59 6.02 23.51 14.00
N ALA A 60 7.35 23.50 13.84
CA ALA A 60 8.21 22.45 14.35
C ALA A 60 8.09 22.30 15.87
N LYS A 61 8.04 23.42 16.61
CA LYS A 61 7.86 23.43 18.06
C LYS A 61 6.51 22.84 18.46
N GLN A 62 5.42 23.25 17.82
CA GLN A 62 4.08 22.78 18.12
C GLN A 62 3.94 21.27 17.83
N ILE A 63 4.44 20.80 16.69
CA ILE A 63 4.39 19.37 16.33
C ILE A 63 5.27 18.53 17.27
N ARG A 64 6.46 19.03 17.63
CA ARG A 64 7.34 18.36 18.61
C ARG A 64 6.68 18.25 19.97
N GLU A 65 5.99 19.29 20.41
CA GLU A 65 5.24 19.28 21.67
C GLU A 65 4.12 18.24 21.64
N ILE A 66 3.37 18.14 20.52
CA ILE A 66 2.35 17.11 20.33
C ILE A 66 2.98 15.72 20.44
N VAL A 67 3.99 15.40 19.62
CA VAL A 67 4.59 14.06 19.58
C VAL A 67 5.21 13.67 20.92
N ASN A 68 5.83 14.60 21.64
CA ASN A 68 6.46 14.32 22.94
C ASN A 68 5.46 14.19 24.10
N LYS A 69 4.28 14.81 24.01
CA LYS A 69 3.25 14.77 25.07
C LYS A 69 2.21 13.69 24.84
N VAL A 70 2.28 12.93 23.75
CA VAL A 70 1.35 11.85 23.44
C VAL A 70 1.56 10.68 24.41
N THR A 71 0.56 10.45 25.25
CA THR A 71 0.38 9.29 26.13
C THR A 71 -1.02 8.72 25.92
N ASP A 72 -1.36 7.60 26.57
CA ASP A 72 -2.71 7.03 26.45
C ASP A 72 -3.80 8.01 26.93
N ASP A 73 -3.53 8.79 27.98
CA ASP A 73 -4.47 9.76 28.56
C ASP A 73 -4.63 11.04 27.72
N THR A 74 -3.53 11.51 27.13
CA THR A 74 -3.52 12.75 26.33
C THR A 74 -3.78 12.50 24.85
N PHE A 75 -3.91 11.24 24.42
CA PHE A 75 -3.94 10.87 23.01
C PHE A 75 -4.98 11.66 22.18
N ILE A 76 -6.23 11.72 22.66
CA ILE A 76 -7.31 12.41 21.95
C ILE A 76 -7.08 13.93 21.90
N SER A 77 -6.61 14.54 22.99
CA SER A 77 -6.34 15.98 23.00
C SER A 77 -5.18 16.34 22.07
N MET A 78 -4.15 15.50 22.00
CA MET A 78 -3.03 15.65 21.07
C MET A 78 -3.46 15.46 19.60
N CYS A 79 -4.40 14.55 19.32
CA CYS A 79 -5.00 14.42 17.98
C CYS A 79 -5.73 15.71 17.57
N HIS A 80 -6.59 16.26 18.45
CA HIS A 80 -7.27 17.53 18.16
C HIS A 80 -6.29 18.70 17.96
N LEU A 81 -5.20 18.77 18.76
CA LEU A 81 -4.16 19.78 18.58
C LEU A 81 -3.43 19.62 17.23
N LEU A 82 -3.21 18.39 16.76
CA LEU A 82 -2.63 18.14 15.45
C LEU A 82 -3.58 18.58 14.33
N ILE A 83 -4.87 18.24 14.43
CA ILE A 83 -5.90 18.66 13.47
C ILE A 83 -5.98 20.20 13.42
N ALA A 84 -5.95 20.86 14.57
CA ALA A 84 -5.89 22.32 14.66
C ALA A 84 -4.59 22.90 14.05
N ALA A 85 -3.47 22.17 14.08
CA ALA A 85 -2.26 22.59 13.38
C ALA A 85 -2.43 22.53 11.85
N TYR A 86 -3.14 21.51 11.33
CA TYR A 86 -3.45 21.39 9.90
C TYR A 86 -4.42 22.46 9.38
N THR A 87 -5.28 23.02 10.24
CA THR A 87 -6.14 24.16 9.86
C THR A 87 -5.41 25.49 9.94
N LYS A 88 -4.44 25.63 10.85
CA LYS A 88 -3.68 26.87 11.05
C LYS A 88 -2.52 27.07 10.06
N TYR A 89 -1.84 25.99 9.67
CA TYR A 89 -0.61 26.05 8.88
C TYR A 89 -0.73 25.32 7.52
N PRO A 90 0.16 25.60 6.55
CA PRO A 90 0.17 24.88 5.28
C PRO A 90 0.34 23.37 5.46
N LYS A 91 -0.54 22.57 4.83
CA LYS A 91 -0.57 21.11 4.97
C LYS A 91 0.79 20.45 4.69
N ASN A 92 1.52 20.92 3.69
CA ASN A 92 2.84 20.36 3.32
C ASN A 92 3.87 20.56 4.44
N SER A 93 3.92 21.75 5.05
CA SER A 93 4.84 22.06 6.15
C SER A 93 4.51 21.24 7.38
N VAL A 94 3.22 21.06 7.70
CA VAL A 94 2.78 20.21 8.81
C VAL A 94 3.14 18.75 8.55
N ARG A 95 2.87 18.21 7.35
CA ARG A 95 3.26 16.84 6.96
C ARG A 95 4.75 16.58 7.10
N SER A 96 5.59 17.47 6.58
CA SER A 96 7.05 17.33 6.61
C SER A 96 7.60 17.39 8.04
N ASN A 97 7.10 18.31 8.86
CA ASN A 97 7.50 18.42 10.26
C ASN A 97 6.97 17.24 11.09
N LEU A 98 5.75 16.76 10.82
CA LEU A 98 5.19 15.59 11.48
C LEU A 98 6.02 14.35 11.18
N TYR A 99 6.34 14.12 9.91
CA TYR A 99 7.24 13.04 9.48
C TYR A 99 8.59 13.12 10.20
N THR A 100 9.28 14.26 10.11
CA THR A 100 10.61 14.44 10.71
C THR A 100 10.60 14.20 12.22
N THR A 101 9.58 14.72 12.91
CA THR A 101 9.45 14.60 14.36
C THR A 101 9.11 13.17 14.79
N VAL A 102 8.15 12.52 14.13
CA VAL A 102 7.78 11.14 14.43
C VAL A 102 8.97 10.22 14.18
N ILE A 103 9.65 10.36 13.03
CA ILE A 103 10.83 9.56 12.73
C ILE A 103 11.92 9.76 13.78
N ALA A 104 12.25 11.00 14.14
CA ALA A 104 13.23 11.28 15.19
C ALA A 104 12.86 10.63 16.53
N ALA A 105 11.56 10.61 16.90
CA ALA A 105 11.08 9.94 18.10
C ALA A 105 11.11 8.40 17.99
N THR A 106 10.97 7.84 16.78
CA THR A 106 11.05 6.39 16.53
C THR A 106 12.49 5.85 16.46
N LYS A 107 13.48 6.70 16.16
CA LYS A 107 14.88 6.29 16.09
C LYS A 107 15.44 6.02 17.48
N ASN A 108 15.38 4.76 17.90
CA ASN A 108 16.05 4.26 19.10
C ASN A 108 16.92 3.04 18.72
N PRO A 109 18.26 3.13 18.87
CA PRO A 109 19.15 2.04 18.47
C PRO A 109 19.13 0.86 19.45
N PHE A 110 18.65 1.04 20.69
CA PHE A 110 18.79 0.04 21.75
C PHE A 110 17.50 -0.72 22.06
N LYS A 111 16.32 -0.11 21.82
CA LYS A 111 15.05 -0.70 22.27
C LYS A 111 13.93 -0.49 21.25
N ILE A 112 13.09 -1.51 21.11
CA ILE A 112 11.82 -1.42 20.39
C ILE A 112 10.76 -0.73 21.26
N ILE A 113 10.23 0.40 20.79
CA ILE A 113 9.33 1.28 21.57
C ILE A 113 7.87 1.18 21.11
N HIS A 114 7.31 -0.04 21.14
CA HIS A 114 5.94 -0.37 20.72
C HIS A 114 4.86 0.63 21.17
N HIS A 115 4.88 1.00 22.46
CA HIS A 115 3.85 1.86 23.04
C HIS A 115 3.75 3.22 22.32
N TYR A 116 4.88 3.91 22.14
CA TYR A 116 4.90 5.21 21.50
C TYR A 116 4.63 5.11 19.99
N ILE A 117 5.21 4.12 19.30
CA ILE A 117 4.99 3.94 17.85
C ILE A 117 3.52 3.68 17.55
N ARG A 118 2.84 2.89 18.39
CA ARG A 118 1.40 2.65 18.30
C ARG A 118 0.61 3.96 18.38
N LEU A 119 0.95 4.84 19.31
CA LEU A 119 0.29 6.14 19.47
C LEU A 119 0.61 7.08 18.30
N TYR A 120 1.84 7.10 17.80
CA TYR A 120 2.22 7.91 16.62
C TYR A 120 1.46 7.47 15.37
N ALA A 121 1.30 6.17 15.16
CA ALA A 121 0.46 5.64 14.09
C ALA A 121 -1.01 6.06 14.24
N GLY A 122 -1.52 6.11 15.46
CA GLY A 122 -2.89 6.57 15.75
C GLY A 122 -3.07 8.06 15.48
N LEU A 123 -2.07 8.87 15.81
CA LEU A 123 -2.06 10.31 15.55
C LEU A 123 -2.09 10.61 14.04
N ILE A 124 -1.31 9.84 13.26
CA ILE A 124 -1.30 9.91 11.79
C ILE A 124 -2.64 9.44 11.21
N ALA A 125 -3.23 8.38 11.77
CA ALA A 125 -4.57 7.93 11.37
C ALA A 125 -5.63 9.01 11.59
N ALA A 126 -5.62 9.69 12.75
CA ALA A 126 -6.53 10.80 13.04
C ALA A 126 -6.35 11.96 12.03
N ALA A 127 -5.11 12.33 11.71
CA ALA A 127 -4.82 13.37 10.72
C ALA A 127 -5.35 13.02 9.31
N GLN A 128 -5.23 11.75 8.91
CA GLN A 128 -5.72 11.25 7.63
C GLN A 128 -7.25 11.31 7.52
N HIS A 129 -7.96 10.98 8.60
CA HIS A 129 -9.42 10.93 8.60
C HIS A 129 -10.08 12.32 8.59
N GLU A 130 -9.51 13.30 9.27
CA GLU A 130 -10.16 14.62 9.42
C GLU A 130 -9.50 15.75 8.62
N SER A 131 -8.17 15.75 8.44
CA SER A 131 -7.44 16.94 7.99
C SER A 131 -6.84 16.83 6.58
N ASP A 132 -6.05 15.80 6.32
CA ASP A 132 -5.27 15.69 5.10
C ASP A 132 -5.19 14.23 4.63
N MET A 133 -5.88 13.96 3.52
CA MET A 133 -5.97 12.63 2.91
C MET A 133 -4.65 12.16 2.27
N ASN A 134 -3.64 13.04 2.16
CA ASN A 134 -2.33 12.70 1.60
C ASN A 134 -1.26 12.50 2.69
N VAL A 135 -1.59 12.56 3.98
CA VAL A 135 -0.61 12.40 5.07
C VAL A 135 -0.01 11.01 5.03
N VAL A 136 -0.84 9.97 4.98
CA VAL A 136 -0.37 8.58 4.95
C VAL A 136 0.45 8.30 3.69
N SER A 137 0.01 8.79 2.54
CA SER A 137 0.73 8.60 1.26
C SER A 137 2.15 9.17 1.31
N PHE A 138 2.30 10.37 1.86
CA PHE A 138 3.59 11.06 1.99
C PHE A 138 4.48 10.39 3.05
N ILE A 139 3.90 10.03 4.20
CA ILE A 139 4.69 9.41 5.28
C ILE A 139 5.10 7.99 4.88
N ALA A 140 4.22 7.18 4.31
CA ALA A 140 4.52 5.80 3.93
C ALA A 140 5.66 5.71 2.90
N GLU A 141 5.64 6.53 1.84
CA GLU A 141 6.73 6.59 0.85
C GLU A 141 8.08 6.91 1.51
N ASN A 142 8.12 7.97 2.32
CA ASN A 142 9.36 8.38 2.97
C ASN A 142 9.85 7.38 4.04
N VAL A 143 8.93 6.73 4.76
CA VAL A 143 9.25 5.70 5.76
C VAL A 143 9.85 4.46 5.09
N VAL A 144 9.34 4.04 3.92
CA VAL A 144 9.90 2.91 3.16
C VAL A 144 11.32 3.23 2.67
N ASN A 145 11.52 4.38 2.03
CA ASN A 145 12.84 4.81 1.56
C ASN A 145 13.85 4.92 2.72
N LEU A 146 13.40 5.44 3.87
CA LEU A 146 14.23 5.51 5.07
C LEU A 146 14.55 4.13 5.64
N PHE A 147 13.57 3.22 5.67
CA PHE A 147 13.76 1.86 6.14
C PHE A 147 14.83 1.13 5.32
N GLU A 148 14.74 1.20 3.99
CA GLU A 148 15.74 0.59 3.10
C GLU A 148 17.14 1.14 3.33
N ALA A 149 17.28 2.48 3.40
CA ALA A 149 18.56 3.12 3.67
C ALA A 149 19.15 2.75 5.05
N GLU A 150 18.32 2.68 6.09
CA GLU A 150 18.76 2.28 7.44
C GLU A 150 19.11 0.78 7.50
N CYS A 151 18.42 -0.07 6.75
CA CYS A 151 18.80 -1.47 6.60
C CYS A 151 20.14 -1.64 5.89
N GLU A 152 20.38 -0.91 4.80
CA GLU A 152 21.68 -0.94 4.09
C GLU A 152 22.81 -0.45 4.99
N ASN A 153 22.60 0.65 5.73
CA ASN A 153 23.58 1.16 6.68
C ASN A 153 23.89 0.14 7.78
N ALA A 154 22.86 -0.49 8.36
CA ALA A 154 23.04 -1.48 9.41
C ALA A 154 23.80 -2.73 8.93
N ILE A 155 23.61 -3.14 7.66
CA ILE A 155 24.37 -4.23 7.06
C ILE A 155 25.82 -3.82 6.82
N ASN A 156 26.05 -2.63 6.26
CA ASN A 156 27.39 -2.14 5.99
C ASN A 156 28.22 -1.97 7.28
N GLU A 157 27.60 -1.46 8.36
CA GLU A 157 28.24 -1.35 9.68
C GLU A 157 28.59 -2.73 10.26
N HIS A 158 27.71 -3.72 10.09
CA HIS A 158 27.96 -5.09 10.51
C HIS A 158 29.07 -5.77 9.69
N ASP A 159 29.14 -5.53 8.37
CA ASP A 159 30.15 -6.13 7.48
C ASP A 159 31.54 -5.49 7.64
N THR A 160 31.62 -4.22 8.07
CA THR A 160 32.89 -3.51 8.30
C THR A 160 33.44 -3.67 9.71
N SER A 161 32.62 -4.06 10.69
CA SER A 161 33.08 -4.34 12.05
C SER A 161 33.69 -5.75 12.12
N ASN A 162 35.02 -5.82 12.29
CA ASN A 162 35.77 -7.08 12.45
C ASN A 162 35.42 -7.88 13.74
N ASP A 163 34.48 -7.40 14.55
CA ASP A 163 34.00 -8.09 15.76
C ASP A 163 32.67 -8.78 15.48
N ASN A 164 32.65 -10.11 15.62
CA ASN A 164 31.48 -10.99 15.47
C ASN A 164 30.34 -10.74 16.51
N VAL A 165 30.26 -9.55 17.14
CA VAL A 165 29.41 -9.27 18.32
C VAL A 165 28.68 -7.92 18.21
N VAL A 166 28.72 -7.22 17.07
CA VAL A 166 27.94 -5.98 16.93
C VAL A 166 26.47 -6.34 16.69
N GLU A 167 25.65 -6.23 17.74
CA GLU A 167 24.20 -6.38 17.61
C GLU A 167 23.64 -5.28 16.70
N TYR A 168 22.78 -5.67 15.75
CA TYR A 168 22.11 -4.73 14.86
C TYR A 168 21.36 -3.65 15.64
N SER A 169 21.47 -2.41 15.18
CA SER A 169 20.65 -1.30 15.66
C SER A 169 19.17 -1.66 15.59
N LYS A 170 18.41 -1.37 16.64
CA LYS A 170 16.95 -1.57 16.66
C LYS A 170 16.19 -0.51 15.86
N THR A 171 16.90 0.45 15.25
CA THR A 171 16.31 1.54 14.49
C THR A 171 15.51 1.07 13.26
N PRO A 172 16.02 0.19 12.38
CA PRO A 172 15.24 -0.33 11.25
C PRO A 172 14.00 -1.11 11.72
N VAL A 173 14.11 -1.84 12.84
CA VAL A 173 12.99 -2.57 13.44
C VAL A 173 11.89 -1.60 13.90
N ASN A 174 12.25 -0.51 14.60
CA ASN A 174 11.30 0.51 15.03
C ASN A 174 10.59 1.19 13.85
N ILE A 175 11.32 1.48 12.78
CA ILE A 175 10.75 2.08 11.55
C ILE A 175 9.76 1.09 10.90
N PHE A 176 10.10 -0.20 10.83
CA PHE A 176 9.19 -1.21 10.30
C PHE A 176 7.93 -1.38 11.16
N VAL A 177 8.08 -1.34 12.49
CA VAL A 177 6.94 -1.41 13.42
C VAL A 177 5.93 -0.29 13.17
N LEU A 178 6.37 0.90 12.73
CA LEU A 178 5.46 1.98 12.33
C LEU A 178 4.60 1.57 11.13
N LEU A 179 5.21 0.98 10.09
CA LEU A 179 4.48 0.44 8.93
C LEU A 179 3.51 -0.69 9.34
N ALA A 180 3.91 -1.56 10.26
CA ALA A 180 3.05 -2.63 10.77
C ALA A 180 1.79 -2.06 11.45
N TYR A 181 1.92 -0.99 12.25
CA TYR A 181 0.74 -0.32 12.84
C TYR A 181 -0.09 0.43 11.80
N PHE A 182 0.51 1.01 10.74
CA PHE A 182 -0.27 1.59 9.63
C PHE A 182 -1.16 0.55 8.95
N TYR A 183 -0.63 -0.64 8.69
CA TYR A 183 -1.42 -1.76 8.18
C TYR A 183 -2.49 -2.20 9.20
N PHE A 184 -2.14 -2.31 10.48
CA PHE A 184 -3.11 -2.67 11.53
C PHE A 184 -4.29 -1.68 11.63
N TYR A 185 -4.03 -0.39 11.44
CA TYR A 185 -5.03 0.68 11.43
C TYR A 185 -5.75 0.87 10.10
N ASN A 186 -5.53 -0.03 9.14
CA ASN A 186 -6.17 0.01 7.82
C ASN A 186 -5.83 1.29 7.04
N LEU A 187 -4.63 1.85 7.27
CA LEU A 187 -4.09 2.95 6.49
C LEU A 187 -3.37 2.45 5.24
N LEU A 188 -2.77 1.25 5.33
CA LEU A 188 -2.10 0.54 4.24
C LEU A 188 -2.78 -0.80 3.98
N THR A 189 -2.67 -1.31 2.76
CA THR A 189 -3.03 -2.71 2.42
C THR A 189 -1.86 -3.66 2.77
N SER A 190 -2.15 -4.96 2.86
CA SER A 190 -1.17 -6.02 3.12
C SER A 190 -0.05 -6.10 2.07
N THR A 191 -0.27 -5.60 0.85
CA THR A 191 0.67 -5.68 -0.28
C THR A 191 2.07 -5.21 0.10
N LEU A 192 2.21 -3.95 0.54
CA LEU A 192 3.50 -3.35 0.88
C LEU A 192 4.20 -4.10 2.02
N ILE A 193 3.46 -4.47 3.07
CA ILE A 193 4.01 -5.18 4.23
C ILE A 193 4.52 -6.55 3.82
N VAL A 194 3.76 -7.29 3.03
CA VAL A 194 4.14 -8.61 2.54
C VAL A 194 5.36 -8.52 1.63
N ASP A 195 5.42 -7.55 0.73
CA ASP A 195 6.54 -7.39 -0.20
C ASP A 195 7.84 -7.14 0.58
N LEU A 196 7.82 -6.22 1.55
CA LEU A 196 8.97 -5.94 2.40
C LEU A 196 9.36 -7.14 3.28
N LEU A 197 8.38 -7.88 3.85
CA LEU A 197 8.66 -9.09 4.61
C LEU A 197 9.25 -10.20 3.74
N LYS A 198 8.80 -10.34 2.49
CA LYS A 198 9.35 -11.31 1.53
C LYS A 198 10.78 -10.94 1.14
N GLU A 199 11.10 -9.65 1.01
CA GLU A 199 12.47 -9.20 0.77
C GLU A 199 13.38 -9.46 1.99
N GLY A 200 12.93 -9.12 3.19
CA GLY A 200 13.63 -9.47 4.44
C GLY A 200 13.81 -10.99 4.61
N ALA A 201 12.81 -11.80 4.24
CA ALA A 201 12.91 -13.25 4.29
C ALA A 201 13.90 -13.83 3.25
N ARG A 202 14.13 -13.15 2.12
CA ARG A 202 15.15 -13.55 1.14
C ARG A 202 16.56 -13.25 1.63
N ARG A 203 16.76 -12.08 2.24
CA ARG A 203 18.04 -11.65 2.81
C ARG A 203 18.41 -12.44 4.07
N PHE A 204 17.43 -12.66 4.95
CA PHE A 204 17.49 -13.54 6.11
C PHE A 204 18.66 -13.25 7.08
N THR A 205 18.86 -11.97 7.43
CA THR A 205 19.77 -11.54 8.52
C THR A 205 19.12 -11.67 9.90
N GLU A 206 19.89 -11.52 10.99
CA GLU A 206 19.32 -11.46 12.35
C GLU A 206 18.31 -10.31 12.53
N MET A 207 18.59 -9.16 11.91
CA MET A 207 17.68 -8.02 11.88
C MET A 207 16.36 -8.39 11.18
N ASP A 208 16.42 -9.10 10.05
CA ASP A 208 15.23 -9.52 9.32
C ASP A 208 14.36 -10.49 10.13
N VAL A 209 14.99 -11.42 10.86
CA VAL A 209 14.31 -12.35 11.76
C VAL A 209 13.55 -11.58 12.86
N GLU A 210 14.16 -10.55 13.44
CA GLU A 210 13.52 -9.69 14.44
C GLU A 210 12.38 -8.84 13.86
N ILE A 211 12.53 -8.31 12.64
CA ILE A 211 11.47 -7.59 11.92
C ILE A 211 10.28 -8.51 11.67
N ILE A 212 10.50 -9.71 11.14
CA ILE A 212 9.45 -10.70 10.87
C ILE A 212 8.75 -11.09 12.17
N TYR A 213 9.51 -11.45 13.21
CA TYR A 213 8.96 -11.81 14.51
C TYR A 213 8.07 -10.70 15.07
N THR A 214 8.58 -9.48 15.14
CA THR A 214 7.86 -8.32 15.71
C THR A 214 6.61 -7.99 14.91
N THR A 215 6.70 -8.06 13.57
CA THR A 215 5.56 -7.79 12.68
C THR A 215 4.46 -8.85 12.82
N MET A 216 4.85 -10.12 12.92
CA MET A 216 3.90 -11.21 13.16
C MET A 216 3.16 -11.03 14.47
N LYS A 217 3.82 -10.55 15.53
CA LYS A 217 3.17 -10.21 16.81
C LYS A 217 2.12 -9.12 16.68
N ILE A 218 2.36 -8.10 15.87
CA ILE A 218 1.46 -6.95 15.72
C ILE A 218 0.27 -7.29 14.79
N CYS A 219 0.56 -7.76 13.58
CA CYS A 219 -0.44 -7.85 12.51
C CYS A 219 -0.55 -9.23 11.84
N GLY A 220 0.10 -10.27 12.35
CA GLY A 220 0.10 -11.58 11.67
C GLY A 220 -1.29 -12.24 11.60
N PHE A 221 -2.14 -12.10 12.62
CA PHE A 221 -3.54 -12.57 12.56
C PHE A 221 -4.38 -11.77 11.56
N LYS A 222 -4.12 -10.46 11.43
CA LYS A 222 -4.77 -9.63 10.41
C LYS A 222 -4.34 -10.06 9.02
N LEU A 223 -3.05 -10.34 8.83
CA LEU A 223 -2.50 -10.83 7.55
C LEU A 223 -3.10 -12.19 7.15
N ARG A 224 -3.28 -13.11 8.12
CA ARG A 224 -3.97 -14.38 7.89
C ARG A 224 -5.41 -14.20 7.41
N GLY A 225 -6.13 -13.21 7.94
CA GLY A 225 -7.51 -12.90 7.55
C GLY A 225 -7.59 -12.23 6.18
N ASP A 226 -6.74 -11.23 5.94
CA ASP A 226 -6.78 -10.42 4.72
C ASP A 226 -6.19 -11.17 3.50
N CYS A 227 -5.05 -11.85 3.65
CA CYS A 227 -4.30 -12.48 2.56
C CYS A 227 -3.63 -13.81 2.99
N PRO A 228 -4.40 -14.91 3.12
CA PRO A 228 -3.86 -16.20 3.58
C PRO A 228 -2.87 -16.85 2.59
N ALA A 229 -3.00 -16.57 1.29
CA ALA A 229 -2.09 -17.09 0.27
C ALA A 229 -0.69 -16.48 0.39
N ASP A 230 -0.60 -15.16 0.49
CA ASP A 230 0.66 -14.45 0.66
C ASP A 230 1.38 -14.81 1.97
N LEU A 231 0.61 -14.99 3.04
CA LEU A 231 1.15 -15.50 4.30
C LEU A 231 1.74 -16.89 4.13
N LYS A 232 1.05 -17.80 3.42
CA LYS A 232 1.57 -19.14 3.14
C LYS A 232 2.89 -19.08 2.38
N ASP A 233 2.99 -18.24 1.35
CA ASP A 233 4.20 -18.07 0.56
C ASP A 233 5.36 -17.52 1.39
N LEU A 234 5.09 -16.52 2.24
CA LEU A 234 6.08 -15.98 3.18
C LEU A 234 6.57 -17.06 4.17
N ILE A 235 5.66 -17.88 4.71
CA ILE A 235 6.02 -18.97 5.63
C ILE A 235 6.91 -20.00 4.95
N LEU A 236 6.65 -20.33 3.68
CA LEU A 236 7.48 -21.27 2.92
C LEU A 236 8.89 -20.71 2.71
N LEU A 237 9.01 -19.42 2.34
CA LEU A 237 10.31 -18.75 2.18
C LEU A 237 11.10 -18.73 3.49
N ILE A 238 10.46 -18.38 4.60
CA ILE A 238 11.08 -18.38 5.94
C ILE A 238 11.57 -19.78 6.30
N LYS A 239 10.75 -20.81 6.05
CA LYS A 239 11.10 -22.19 6.38
C LYS A 239 12.31 -22.67 5.57
N GLU A 240 12.33 -22.41 4.27
CA GLU A 240 13.43 -22.79 3.38
C GLU A 240 14.78 -22.24 3.88
N LYS A 241 14.80 -20.99 4.34
CA LYS A 241 16.01 -20.37 4.90
C LYS A 241 16.34 -20.84 6.31
N ALA A 242 15.33 -21.03 7.17
CA ALA A 242 15.52 -21.46 8.55
C ALA A 242 16.02 -22.90 8.67
N ASP A 243 15.69 -23.78 7.72
CA ASP A 243 16.15 -25.17 7.69
C ASP A 243 17.65 -25.31 7.32
N SER A 244 18.33 -24.22 6.96
CA SER A 244 19.77 -24.20 6.69
C SER A 244 20.59 -24.41 7.98
N ASP A 245 21.72 -25.13 7.89
CA ASP A 245 22.55 -25.49 9.05
C ASP A 245 23.04 -24.29 9.88
N ALA A 246 23.19 -23.12 9.26
CA ALA A 246 23.56 -21.87 9.93
C ALA A 246 22.51 -21.38 10.95
N TRP A 247 21.23 -21.67 10.72
CA TRP A 247 20.11 -21.07 11.48
C TRP A 247 19.34 -22.08 12.32
N LYS A 248 19.52 -23.37 12.05
CA LYS A 248 18.79 -24.47 12.70
C LYS A 248 18.83 -24.43 14.23
N ASN A 249 19.96 -24.00 14.81
CA ASN A 249 20.18 -23.92 16.26
C ASN A 249 19.98 -22.52 16.85
N ASN A 250 19.61 -21.52 16.05
CA ASN A 250 19.46 -20.14 16.54
C ASN A 250 18.12 -19.97 17.28
N GLN A 251 18.19 -19.63 18.58
CA GLN A 251 17.01 -19.44 19.43
C GLN A 251 16.05 -18.37 18.91
N ARG A 252 16.56 -17.28 18.31
CA ARG A 252 15.74 -16.19 17.76
C ARG A 252 14.89 -16.67 16.59
N VAL A 253 15.47 -17.49 15.71
CA VAL A 253 14.78 -18.09 14.56
C VAL A 253 13.72 -19.08 15.04
N GLN A 254 14.01 -19.89 16.06
CA GLN A 254 13.04 -20.84 16.60
C GLN A 254 11.82 -20.15 17.23
N LEU A 255 12.04 -19.08 18.01
CA LEU A 255 10.95 -18.27 18.58
C LEU A 255 10.11 -17.58 17.48
N MET A 256 10.77 -17.11 16.42
CA MET A 256 10.08 -16.56 15.25
C MET A 256 9.21 -17.62 14.57
N LEU A 257 9.77 -18.80 14.28
CA LEU A 257 9.04 -19.91 13.67
C LEU A 257 7.86 -20.35 14.52
N GLU A 258 8.03 -20.46 15.85
CA GLU A 258 6.96 -20.80 16.77
C GLU A 258 5.80 -19.80 16.66
N THR A 259 6.11 -18.50 16.65
CA THR A 259 5.11 -17.43 16.52
C THR A 259 4.39 -17.51 15.17
N VAL A 260 5.14 -17.68 14.09
CA VAL A 260 4.61 -17.83 12.73
C VAL A 260 3.67 -19.06 12.62
N TYR A 261 4.07 -20.20 13.18
CA TYR A 261 3.25 -21.42 13.17
C TYR A 261 2.03 -21.31 14.08
N ASN A 262 2.15 -20.64 15.21
CA ASN A 262 1.01 -20.34 16.09
C ASN A 262 -0.04 -19.52 15.34
N ILE A 263 0.37 -18.48 14.61
CA ILE A 263 -0.54 -17.67 13.78
C ILE A 263 -1.16 -18.51 12.66
N LYS A 264 -0.35 -19.29 11.93
CA LYS A 264 -0.84 -20.21 10.89
C LYS A 264 -1.92 -21.16 11.42
N ASN A 265 -1.69 -21.73 12.61
CA ASN A 265 -2.57 -22.71 13.26
C ASN A 265 -3.66 -22.08 14.13
N ASN A 266 -3.82 -20.75 14.10
CA ASN A 266 -4.81 -20.00 14.89
C ASN A 266 -4.68 -20.19 16.42
N ARG A 267 -3.45 -20.31 16.92
CA ARG A 267 -3.14 -20.38 18.35
C ARG A 267 -2.72 -19.00 18.83
N ASP A 268 -3.65 -18.28 19.46
CA ASP A 268 -3.33 -17.04 20.16
C ASP A 268 -2.55 -17.36 21.44
N ASN A 269 -1.47 -16.62 21.70
CA ASN A 269 -0.82 -16.60 23.01
C ASN A 269 -1.20 -15.32 23.77
N ALA A 270 -0.93 -15.29 25.09
CA ALA A 270 -1.32 -14.16 25.94
C ALA A 270 -0.66 -12.83 25.51
N GLU A 271 0.61 -12.87 25.07
CA GLU A 271 1.34 -11.68 24.63
C GLU A 271 0.78 -11.08 23.33
N LEU A 272 0.53 -11.93 22.32
CA LEU A 272 -0.10 -11.59 21.04
C LEU A 272 -1.45 -10.93 21.29
N LYS A 273 -2.24 -11.52 22.20
CA LYS A 273 -3.55 -10.99 22.57
C LYS A 273 -3.45 -9.61 23.21
N GLN A 274 -2.52 -9.44 24.16
CA GLN A 274 -2.34 -8.16 24.84
C GLN A 274 -1.93 -7.03 23.88
N GLU A 275 -0.98 -7.28 22.98
CA GLU A 275 -0.54 -6.25 22.04
C GLU A 275 -1.62 -5.91 21.02
N LYS A 276 -2.34 -6.93 20.52
CA LYS A 276 -3.51 -6.76 19.67
C LYS A 276 -4.60 -5.94 20.36
N GLU A 277 -4.93 -6.22 21.63
CA GLU A 277 -5.93 -5.47 22.40
C GLU A 277 -5.55 -3.99 22.50
N LYS A 278 -4.31 -3.67 22.87
CA LYS A 278 -3.83 -2.29 22.96
C LYS A 278 -3.87 -1.58 21.59
N ALA A 279 -3.47 -2.27 20.51
CA ALA A 279 -3.59 -1.75 19.15
C ALA A 279 -5.04 -1.48 18.76
N THR A 280 -5.95 -2.42 19.05
CA THR A 280 -7.38 -2.23 18.76
C THR A 280 -8.00 -1.10 19.58
N MET A 281 -7.57 -0.87 20.82
CA MET A 281 -8.06 0.21 21.66
C MET A 281 -7.82 1.57 21.01
N ILE A 282 -6.57 1.85 20.62
CA ILE A 282 -6.22 3.11 19.93
C ILE A 282 -6.94 3.24 18.60
N ARG A 283 -6.99 2.17 17.79
CA ARG A 283 -7.72 2.16 16.51
C ARG A 283 -9.20 2.52 16.70
N ASN A 284 -9.84 1.93 17.72
CA ASN A 284 -11.25 2.16 18.03
C ASN A 284 -11.48 3.57 18.58
N LEU A 285 -10.54 4.11 19.37
CA LEU A 285 -10.57 5.51 19.82
C LEU A 285 -10.54 6.46 18.62
N VAL A 286 -9.58 6.29 17.70
CA VAL A 286 -9.49 7.09 16.47
C VAL A 286 -10.78 6.97 15.65
N SER A 287 -11.26 5.74 15.44
CA SER A 287 -12.46 5.47 14.64
C SER A 287 -13.73 6.11 15.22
N LYS A 288 -13.87 6.10 16.56
CA LYS A 288 -15.03 6.68 17.25
C LYS A 288 -15.00 8.20 17.26
N THR A 289 -13.81 8.80 17.41
CA THR A 289 -13.69 10.26 17.54
C THR A 289 -13.62 10.96 16.18
N PHE A 290 -12.93 10.39 15.21
CA PHE A 290 -12.60 11.02 13.92
C PHE A 290 -13.27 10.34 12.71
N GLY A 291 -14.00 9.23 12.93
CA GLY A 291 -14.69 8.48 11.90
C GLY A 291 -13.83 7.41 11.20
N THR A 292 -14.45 6.70 10.26
CA THR A 292 -13.86 5.55 9.55
C THR A 292 -14.02 5.69 8.04
N ASN A 293 -13.31 6.61 7.39
CA ASN A 293 -13.44 6.83 5.94
C ASN A 293 -12.08 7.00 5.25
N SER A 294 -11.23 5.97 5.27
CA SER A 294 -10.12 5.91 4.32
C SER A 294 -10.11 4.53 3.68
N THR A 295 -10.26 4.49 2.36
CA THR A 295 -9.78 3.34 1.58
C THR A 295 -8.31 3.14 1.93
N PRO A 296 -7.89 1.93 2.37
CA PRO A 296 -6.50 1.69 2.69
C PRO A 296 -5.65 1.93 1.44
N LEU A 297 -4.46 2.50 1.64
CA LEU A 297 -3.54 2.76 0.56
C LEU A 297 -2.94 1.43 0.06
N ALA A 298 -3.29 1.06 -1.16
CA ALA A 298 -2.87 -0.18 -1.82
C ALA A 298 -1.64 0.01 -2.72
N VAL A 299 -0.58 0.63 -2.18
CA VAL A 299 0.70 0.80 -2.88
C VAL A 299 1.53 -0.48 -2.75
N SER A 300 2.23 -0.88 -3.82
CA SER A 300 3.23 -1.96 -3.77
C SER A 300 4.65 -1.41 -3.59
N LEU A 301 5.59 -2.28 -3.23
CA LEU A 301 6.99 -1.88 -3.14
C LEU A 301 7.55 -1.44 -4.52
N GLU A 302 7.17 -2.17 -5.58
CA GLU A 302 7.53 -1.81 -6.96
C GLU A 302 7.01 -0.42 -7.35
N ASP A 303 5.83 -0.03 -6.87
CA ASP A 303 5.27 1.29 -7.14
C ASP A 303 6.13 2.39 -6.52
N ILE A 304 6.55 2.22 -5.26
CA ILE A 304 7.38 3.19 -4.53
C ILE A 304 8.75 3.36 -5.21
N HIS A 305 9.41 2.26 -5.58
CA HIS A 305 10.70 2.32 -6.29
C HIS A 305 10.59 3.00 -7.65
N ASN A 306 9.43 2.93 -8.31
CA ASN A 306 9.18 3.57 -9.60
C ASN A 306 8.43 4.92 -9.47
N ALA A 307 8.44 5.55 -8.29
CA ALA A 307 7.71 6.79 -8.06
C ALA A 307 8.18 7.94 -8.98
N GLU A 308 9.48 8.02 -9.28
CA GLU A 308 10.03 9.06 -10.17
C GLU A 308 9.67 8.82 -11.65
N THR A 309 9.56 7.56 -12.06
CA THR A 309 9.35 7.18 -13.47
C THR A 309 7.87 7.09 -13.83
N ASN A 310 7.05 6.47 -12.99
CA ASN A 310 5.61 6.26 -13.22
C ASN A 310 4.73 7.36 -12.62
N GLY A 311 5.33 8.24 -11.80
CA GLY A 311 4.59 9.19 -10.99
C GLY A 311 3.89 8.51 -9.80
N ARG A 312 3.41 9.35 -8.87
CA ARG A 312 2.84 8.92 -7.59
C ARG A 312 1.31 8.81 -7.68
N TRP A 313 0.80 7.73 -8.28
CA TRP A 313 -0.64 7.56 -8.48
C TRP A 313 -1.46 7.48 -7.18
N TRP A 314 -0.78 7.12 -6.08
CA TRP A 314 -1.37 7.05 -4.74
C TRP A 314 -1.53 8.38 -4.03
N VAL A 315 -0.99 9.48 -4.59
CA VAL A 315 -1.14 10.82 -4.03
C VAL A 315 -2.35 11.48 -4.69
N LEU A 316 -3.34 11.87 -3.88
CA LEU A 316 -4.55 12.54 -4.38
C LEU A 316 -4.17 13.90 -4.99
N GLY A 317 -4.42 14.05 -6.28
CA GLY A 317 -4.06 15.23 -7.07
C GLY A 317 -2.78 15.10 -7.92
N ALA A 318 -2.06 13.97 -7.84
CA ALA A 318 -0.93 13.70 -8.71
C ALA A 318 -1.38 13.23 -10.11
N GLN A 319 -0.67 13.69 -11.15
CA GLN A 319 -0.84 13.17 -12.50
C GLN A 319 -0.11 11.83 -12.63
N TYR A 320 -0.85 10.74 -12.78
CA TYR A 320 -0.27 9.45 -13.16
C TYR A 320 0.20 9.52 -14.62
N ARG A 321 1.49 9.32 -14.85
CA ARG A 321 2.06 9.19 -16.18
C ARG A 321 2.65 7.80 -16.27
N PRO A 322 1.92 6.81 -16.81
CA PRO A 322 2.53 5.51 -17.04
C PRO A 322 3.74 5.75 -17.95
N ALA A 323 4.95 5.49 -17.45
CA ALA A 323 6.11 5.43 -18.29
C ALA A 323 5.78 4.43 -19.39
N LYS A 324 5.98 4.82 -20.66
CA LYS A 324 5.81 3.95 -21.81
C LYS A 324 6.77 2.76 -21.64
N LYS A 325 6.34 1.74 -20.91
CA LYS A 325 6.95 0.42 -20.96
C LYS A 325 6.67 -0.07 -22.35
N ALA A 326 7.74 -0.14 -23.14
CA ALA A 326 7.79 -1.01 -24.30
C ALA A 326 7.15 -2.35 -23.91
N GLU A 327 6.27 -2.80 -24.78
CA GLU A 327 5.47 -4.02 -24.69
C GLU A 327 6.27 -5.17 -24.06
N GLY A 328 5.71 -5.81 -23.02
CA GLY A 328 6.33 -7.01 -22.47
C GLY A 328 5.93 -7.46 -21.06
N LYS A 329 5.21 -6.67 -20.24
CA LYS A 329 4.56 -7.25 -19.04
C LYS A 329 3.22 -7.83 -19.47
N LYS A 330 3.16 -9.17 -19.58
CA LYS A 330 1.93 -9.96 -19.61
C LYS A 330 0.97 -9.37 -18.58
N GLU A 331 0.01 -8.57 -19.03
CA GLU A 331 -1.23 -8.36 -18.30
C GLU A 331 -1.68 -9.77 -17.88
N LYS A 332 -1.98 -9.95 -16.60
CA LYS A 332 -2.76 -11.12 -16.18
C LYS A 332 -4.09 -10.99 -16.93
N ARG A 333 -4.15 -11.54 -18.14
CA ARG A 333 -5.38 -11.71 -18.91
C ARG A 333 -6.36 -12.33 -17.93
N THR A 334 -7.39 -11.57 -17.56
CA THR A 334 -8.58 -12.09 -16.87
C THR A 334 -8.99 -13.39 -17.56
N SER A 335 -9.50 -14.37 -16.82
CA SER A 335 -10.04 -15.63 -17.39
C SER A 335 -10.94 -15.34 -18.61
N LEU A 336 -11.72 -14.27 -18.53
CA LEU A 336 -12.55 -13.71 -19.61
C LEU A 336 -11.76 -13.35 -20.88
N SER A 337 -10.67 -12.59 -20.75
CA SER A 337 -9.86 -12.15 -21.90
C SER A 337 -9.03 -13.26 -22.52
N ARG A 338 -8.67 -14.32 -21.77
CA ARG A 338 -8.07 -15.54 -22.35
C ARG A 338 -9.08 -16.29 -23.21
N ILE A 339 -10.27 -16.53 -22.67
CA ILE A 339 -11.33 -17.27 -23.38
C ILE A 339 -11.75 -16.51 -24.66
N ILE A 340 -11.84 -15.18 -24.61
CA ILE A 340 -12.15 -14.38 -25.80
C ILE A 340 -11.00 -14.43 -26.82
N ALA A 341 -9.74 -14.44 -26.38
CA ALA A 341 -8.58 -14.49 -27.26
C ALA A 341 -8.29 -15.88 -27.86
N GLU A 342 -8.70 -16.95 -27.19
CA GLU A 342 -8.53 -18.35 -27.62
C GLU A 342 -9.72 -18.87 -28.46
N ALA A 343 -10.79 -18.07 -28.58
CA ALA A 343 -11.98 -18.45 -29.32
C ALA A 343 -11.80 -18.35 -30.84
N ASP A 344 -12.40 -19.29 -31.56
CA ASP A 344 -12.46 -19.25 -33.02
C ASP A 344 -13.14 -17.97 -33.52
N GLU A 345 -12.57 -17.36 -34.56
CA GLU A 345 -13.04 -16.11 -35.15
C GLU A 345 -14.51 -16.17 -35.61
N LYS A 346 -14.98 -17.37 -35.97
CA LYS A 346 -16.39 -17.63 -36.33
C LYS A 346 -17.35 -17.47 -35.14
N VAL A 347 -16.94 -17.93 -33.95
CA VAL A 347 -17.73 -17.84 -32.72
C VAL A 347 -17.77 -16.39 -32.21
N ILE A 348 -16.66 -15.67 -32.35
CA ILE A 348 -16.57 -14.24 -32.01
C ILE A 348 -17.53 -13.43 -32.89
N LYS A 349 -17.50 -13.63 -34.22
CA LYS A 349 -18.43 -12.97 -35.15
C LYS A 349 -19.90 -13.33 -34.88
N ALA A 350 -20.19 -14.56 -34.45
CA ALA A 350 -21.53 -14.97 -34.05
C ALA A 350 -21.99 -14.26 -32.75
N ALA A 351 -21.10 -14.06 -31.79
CA ALA A 351 -21.38 -13.32 -30.56
C ALA A 351 -21.76 -11.85 -30.85
N GLU A 352 -21.03 -11.21 -31.77
CA GLU A 352 -21.28 -9.84 -32.20
C GLU A 352 -22.60 -9.70 -32.96
N LYS A 353 -22.93 -10.66 -33.83
CA LYS A 353 -24.23 -10.70 -34.52
C LYS A 353 -25.40 -10.83 -33.55
N LEU A 354 -25.20 -11.50 -32.42
CA LEU A 354 -26.19 -11.66 -31.35
C LEU A 354 -26.16 -10.53 -30.31
N ARG A 355 -25.50 -9.40 -30.61
CA ARG A 355 -25.41 -8.19 -29.75
C ARG A 355 -24.85 -8.46 -28.35
N MET A 356 -23.92 -9.41 -28.23
CA MET A 356 -23.16 -9.65 -27.00
C MET A 356 -22.06 -8.57 -26.85
N ASN A 357 -22.48 -7.37 -26.43
CA ASN A 357 -21.61 -6.18 -26.45
C ASN A 357 -20.63 -6.09 -25.27
N THR A 358 -20.80 -6.92 -24.24
CA THR A 358 -19.94 -6.91 -23.04
C THR A 358 -19.01 -8.12 -23.02
N ASP A 359 -17.80 -7.97 -22.47
CA ASP A 359 -16.81 -9.05 -22.39
C ASP A 359 -17.32 -10.25 -21.58
N VAL A 360 -18.12 -9.99 -20.54
CA VAL A 360 -18.80 -11.04 -19.77
C VAL A 360 -19.76 -11.85 -20.66
N ARG A 361 -20.58 -11.17 -21.46
CA ARG A 361 -21.52 -11.83 -22.37
C ARG A 361 -20.81 -12.62 -23.46
N LYS A 362 -19.72 -12.06 -24.02
CA LYS A 362 -18.87 -12.74 -25.00
C LYS A 362 -18.23 -13.99 -24.40
N ALA A 363 -17.60 -13.87 -23.24
CA ALA A 363 -16.94 -15.00 -22.58
C ALA A 363 -17.92 -16.12 -22.23
N VAL A 364 -19.07 -15.79 -21.62
CA VAL A 364 -20.11 -16.79 -21.33
C VAL A 364 -20.62 -17.46 -22.60
N PHE A 365 -20.88 -16.69 -23.65
CA PHE A 365 -21.35 -17.23 -24.92
C PHE A 365 -20.33 -18.17 -25.56
N ILE A 366 -19.06 -17.78 -25.58
CA ILE A 366 -17.96 -18.59 -26.09
C ILE A 366 -17.84 -19.89 -25.29
N THR A 367 -17.86 -19.80 -23.95
CA THR A 367 -17.84 -20.98 -23.08
C THR A 367 -19.00 -21.92 -23.38
N LEU A 368 -20.22 -21.40 -23.55
CA LEU A 368 -21.39 -22.23 -23.86
C LEU A 368 -21.30 -22.92 -25.23
N MET A 369 -20.66 -22.30 -26.21
CA MET A 369 -20.54 -22.82 -27.59
C MET A 369 -19.33 -23.74 -27.78
N THR A 370 -18.30 -23.60 -26.94
CA THR A 370 -17.04 -24.36 -27.04
C THR A 370 -17.03 -25.59 -26.15
N SER A 371 -17.95 -25.69 -25.18
CA SER A 371 -18.09 -26.86 -24.33
C SER A 371 -18.79 -28.00 -25.07
N SER A 372 -18.30 -29.21 -24.85
CA SER A 372 -18.84 -30.43 -25.49
C SER A 372 -20.06 -30.98 -24.75
N ASP A 373 -20.08 -30.86 -23.41
CA ASP A 373 -21.13 -31.38 -22.53
C ASP A 373 -21.54 -30.37 -21.45
N TYR A 374 -22.73 -30.54 -20.88
CA TYR A 374 -23.32 -29.60 -19.92
C TYR A 374 -22.53 -29.54 -18.61
N MET A 375 -21.90 -30.66 -18.19
CA MET A 375 -21.02 -30.70 -17.02
C MET A 375 -19.73 -29.90 -17.26
N GLU A 376 -19.12 -30.06 -18.44
CA GLU A 376 -17.94 -29.29 -18.83
C GLU A 376 -18.27 -27.78 -18.92
N ALA A 377 -19.44 -27.45 -19.47
CA ALA A 377 -19.92 -26.08 -19.52
C ALA A 377 -20.16 -25.50 -18.14
N PHE A 378 -20.75 -26.26 -17.23
CA PHE A 378 -20.95 -25.86 -15.84
C PHE A 378 -19.61 -25.55 -15.14
N ASP A 379 -18.63 -26.44 -15.25
CA ASP A 379 -17.30 -26.24 -14.64
C ASP A 379 -16.57 -25.03 -15.23
N ARG A 380 -16.57 -24.89 -16.55
CA ARG A 380 -15.94 -23.74 -17.22
C ARG A 380 -16.64 -22.42 -16.88
N LEU A 381 -17.96 -22.41 -16.71
CA LEU A 381 -18.70 -21.22 -16.27
C LEU A 381 -18.35 -20.83 -14.83
N LEU A 382 -18.17 -21.80 -13.93
CA LEU A 382 -17.71 -21.53 -12.56
C LEU A 382 -16.27 -20.97 -12.54
N GLN A 383 -15.39 -21.47 -13.40
CA GLN A 383 -14.02 -20.98 -13.53
C GLN A 383 -13.92 -19.52 -14.03
N LEU A 384 -14.99 -18.95 -14.58
CA LEU A 384 -15.03 -17.53 -14.95
C LEU A 384 -14.94 -16.60 -13.73
N ASN A 385 -15.26 -17.07 -12.51
CA ASN A 385 -15.24 -16.28 -11.27
C ASN A 385 -15.91 -14.90 -11.42
N LEU A 386 -17.11 -14.90 -12.02
CA LEU A 386 -17.87 -13.68 -12.26
C LEU A 386 -18.36 -13.06 -10.95
N GLN A 387 -18.50 -11.73 -10.94
CA GLN A 387 -19.14 -11.03 -9.83
C GLN A 387 -20.63 -11.41 -9.73
N PRO A 388 -21.27 -11.37 -8.55
CA PRO A 388 -22.66 -11.83 -8.37
C PRO A 388 -23.70 -11.09 -9.23
N VAL A 389 -23.42 -9.86 -9.66
CA VAL A 389 -24.26 -9.12 -10.62
C VAL A 389 -24.06 -9.64 -12.05
N GLN A 390 -22.82 -9.98 -12.40
CA GLN A 390 -22.43 -10.51 -13.71
C GLN A 390 -22.88 -11.96 -13.90
N GLU A 391 -22.90 -12.76 -12.83
CA GLU A 391 -23.39 -14.15 -12.85
C GLU A 391 -24.84 -14.26 -13.35
N ARG A 392 -25.65 -13.20 -13.17
CA ARG A 392 -27.03 -13.15 -13.67
C ARG A 392 -27.11 -13.20 -15.19
N GLU A 393 -26.07 -12.73 -15.87
CA GLU A 393 -25.98 -12.75 -17.33
C GLU A 393 -25.86 -14.18 -17.87
N ILE A 394 -25.34 -15.14 -17.08
CA ILE A 394 -25.26 -16.55 -17.48
C ILE A 394 -26.65 -17.08 -17.86
N ILE A 395 -27.62 -16.87 -16.98
CA ILE A 395 -28.99 -17.35 -17.19
C ILE A 395 -29.64 -16.62 -18.36
N ARG A 396 -29.49 -15.29 -18.43
CA ARG A 396 -30.07 -14.48 -19.50
C ARG A 396 -29.57 -14.90 -20.88
N ILE A 397 -28.28 -15.18 -21.02
CA ILE A 397 -27.69 -15.62 -22.28
C ILE A 397 -28.22 -16.99 -22.69
N ILE A 398 -28.40 -17.92 -21.74
CA ILE A 398 -28.97 -19.25 -22.04
C ILE A 398 -30.41 -19.11 -22.57
N LEU A 399 -31.22 -18.23 -21.98
CA LEU A 399 -32.61 -17.98 -22.40
C LEU A 399 -32.72 -17.33 -23.79
N GLU A 400 -31.68 -16.62 -24.25
CA GLU A 400 -31.65 -16.01 -25.58
C GLU A 400 -31.31 -16.99 -26.70
N LYS A 401 -30.90 -18.23 -26.38
CA LYS A 401 -30.55 -19.24 -27.38
C LYS A 401 -31.74 -20.08 -27.83
N GLN A 402 -31.57 -20.66 -29.01
CA GLN A 402 -32.48 -21.68 -29.49
C GLN A 402 -32.42 -22.89 -28.56
N TYR A 403 -33.59 -23.45 -28.25
CA TYR A 403 -33.69 -24.56 -27.31
C TYR A 403 -32.87 -25.77 -27.78
N ASN A 404 -32.09 -26.31 -26.86
CA ASN A 404 -31.37 -27.58 -26.97
C ASN A 404 -31.46 -28.25 -25.59
N PRO A 405 -31.77 -29.56 -25.51
CA PRO A 405 -31.79 -30.30 -24.23
C PRO A 405 -30.58 -30.04 -23.33
N TYR A 406 -29.39 -29.85 -23.92
CA TYR A 406 -28.17 -29.43 -23.22
C TYR A 406 -28.37 -28.22 -22.29
N TYR A 407 -29.08 -27.18 -22.73
CA TYR A 407 -29.32 -25.98 -21.92
C TYR A 407 -30.28 -26.23 -20.75
N GLY A 408 -31.22 -27.17 -20.91
CA GLY A 408 -32.12 -27.60 -19.83
C GLY A 408 -31.36 -28.28 -18.69
N TYR A 409 -30.49 -29.24 -19.03
CA TYR A 409 -29.62 -29.91 -18.04
C TYR A 409 -28.65 -28.94 -17.37
N LEU A 410 -28.05 -28.02 -18.14
CA LEU A 410 -27.16 -26.98 -17.62
C LEU A 410 -27.88 -26.06 -16.63
N LEU A 411 -29.08 -25.56 -16.96
CA LEU A 411 -29.85 -24.69 -16.08
C LEU A 411 -30.26 -25.41 -14.78
N ASN A 412 -30.64 -26.68 -14.87
CA ASN A 412 -30.92 -27.49 -13.69
C ASN A 412 -29.70 -27.59 -12.77
N GLN A 413 -28.53 -27.91 -13.33
CA GLN A 413 -27.29 -28.01 -12.56
C GLN A 413 -26.89 -26.66 -11.93
N LEU A 414 -27.04 -25.55 -12.65
CA LEU A 414 -26.82 -24.19 -12.14
C LEU A 414 -27.78 -23.86 -10.98
N CYS A 415 -29.06 -24.20 -11.12
CA CYS A 415 -30.07 -23.98 -10.07
C CYS A 415 -29.83 -24.83 -8.82
N LYS A 416 -29.32 -26.06 -8.96
CA LYS A 416 -28.91 -26.91 -7.84
C LYS A 416 -27.66 -26.38 -7.12
N SER A 417 -26.74 -25.78 -7.88
CA SER A 417 -25.47 -25.28 -7.33
C SER A 417 -25.64 -24.05 -6.44
N LYS A 418 -26.39 -23.02 -6.90
CA LYS A 418 -26.59 -21.77 -6.14
C LYS A 418 -28.06 -21.32 -6.16
N PRO A 419 -28.65 -20.98 -5.00
CA PRO A 419 -30.01 -20.42 -4.94
C PRO A 419 -30.18 -19.12 -5.75
N SER A 420 -29.11 -18.34 -5.91
CA SER A 420 -29.12 -17.09 -6.71
C SER A 420 -29.44 -17.33 -8.18
N HIS A 421 -29.00 -18.46 -8.74
CA HIS A 421 -29.32 -18.84 -10.12
C HIS A 421 -30.81 -19.18 -10.26
N LYS A 422 -31.37 -19.94 -9.31
CA LYS A 422 -32.81 -20.22 -9.27
C LYS A 422 -33.65 -18.95 -9.20
N PHE A 423 -33.27 -18.02 -8.33
CA PHE A 423 -33.96 -16.72 -8.20
C PHE A 423 -33.87 -15.88 -9.48
N THR A 424 -32.69 -15.81 -10.10
CA THR A 424 -32.50 -15.06 -11.35
C THR A 424 -33.32 -15.66 -12.50
N LEU A 425 -33.43 -16.99 -12.57
CA LEU A 425 -34.25 -17.68 -13.56
C LEU A 425 -35.74 -17.38 -13.38
N GLN A 426 -36.23 -17.37 -12.14
CA GLN A 426 -37.62 -17.01 -11.83
C GLN A 426 -37.95 -15.58 -12.27
N LEU A 427 -37.07 -14.62 -11.94
CA LEU A 427 -37.23 -13.23 -12.37
C LEU A 427 -37.19 -13.10 -13.90
N ALA A 428 -36.27 -13.80 -14.56
CA ALA A 428 -36.16 -13.75 -16.01
C ALA A 428 -37.43 -14.26 -16.70
N TYR A 429 -38.00 -15.38 -16.25
CA TYR A 429 -39.28 -15.86 -16.78
C TYR A 429 -40.45 -14.94 -16.44
N GLN A 430 -40.47 -14.34 -15.24
CA GLN A 430 -41.48 -13.35 -14.88
C GLN A 430 -41.44 -12.14 -15.83
N ASP A 431 -40.24 -11.67 -16.18
CA ASP A 431 -40.06 -10.56 -17.12
C ASP A 431 -40.46 -10.96 -18.56
N ILE A 432 -40.16 -12.19 -18.98
CA ILE A 432 -40.63 -12.75 -20.25
C ILE A 432 -42.17 -12.80 -20.29
N PHE A 433 -42.83 -13.24 -19.21
CA PHE A 433 -44.30 -13.31 -19.18
C PHE A 433 -44.95 -11.92 -19.26
N LYS A 434 -44.35 -10.90 -18.64
CA LYS A 434 -44.85 -9.51 -18.74
C LYS A 434 -44.72 -8.95 -20.17
N THR A 435 -43.71 -9.37 -20.90
CA THR A 435 -43.37 -8.85 -22.23
C THR A 435 -43.69 -9.83 -23.35
N ILE A 436 -44.52 -10.85 -23.08
CA ILE A 436 -44.75 -11.99 -24.00
C ILE A 436 -45.26 -11.57 -25.39
N GLN A 437 -45.97 -10.44 -25.46
CA GLN A 437 -46.53 -9.87 -26.68
C GLN A 437 -45.45 -9.37 -27.66
N ASP A 438 -44.25 -9.06 -27.17
CA ASP A 438 -43.14 -8.52 -27.96
C ASP A 438 -42.28 -9.61 -28.61
N TYR A 439 -42.53 -10.89 -28.31
CA TYR A 439 -41.73 -12.02 -28.79
C TYR A 439 -42.36 -12.69 -30.01
N SER A 440 -41.52 -13.06 -30.98
CA SER A 440 -41.93 -13.90 -32.10
C SER A 440 -42.40 -15.29 -31.64
N ASN A 441 -43.39 -15.87 -32.33
CA ASN A 441 -43.91 -17.22 -32.04
C ASN A 441 -42.80 -18.29 -31.92
N ALA A 442 -41.78 -18.26 -32.77
CA ALA A 442 -40.66 -19.20 -32.71
C ALA A 442 -39.86 -19.10 -31.39
N LYS A 443 -39.65 -17.89 -30.89
CA LYS A 443 -38.97 -17.65 -29.61
C LYS A 443 -39.83 -18.06 -28.43
N LEU A 444 -41.15 -17.85 -28.50
CA LEU A 444 -42.09 -18.30 -27.49
C LEU A 444 -42.13 -19.83 -27.38
N THR A 445 -42.15 -20.54 -28.51
CA THR A 445 -42.08 -22.02 -28.51
C THR A 445 -40.79 -22.50 -27.84
N ASN A 446 -39.64 -21.93 -28.19
CA ASN A 446 -38.35 -22.29 -27.58
C ASN A 446 -38.35 -22.08 -26.05
N LEU A 447 -38.86 -20.93 -25.59
CA LEU A 447 -38.94 -20.62 -24.17
C LEU A 447 -39.94 -21.51 -23.43
N ALA A 448 -41.08 -21.83 -24.04
CA ALA A 448 -42.07 -22.74 -23.47
C ALA A 448 -41.51 -24.17 -23.34
N THR A 449 -40.80 -24.67 -24.35
CA THR A 449 -40.14 -25.99 -24.28
C THR A 449 -39.01 -26.00 -23.26
N LEU A 450 -38.23 -24.91 -23.13
CA LEU A 450 -37.20 -24.82 -22.10
C LEU A 450 -37.84 -24.81 -20.70
N PHE A 451 -38.90 -24.04 -20.52
CA PHE A 451 -39.64 -23.92 -19.26
C PHE A 451 -40.25 -25.26 -18.84
N SER A 452 -40.88 -26.00 -19.77
CA SER A 452 -41.47 -27.30 -19.47
C SER A 452 -40.44 -28.31 -18.95
N ASN A 453 -39.21 -28.29 -19.48
CA ASN A 453 -38.14 -29.19 -19.04
C ASN A 453 -37.55 -28.82 -17.67
N ILE A 454 -37.71 -27.57 -17.25
CA ILE A 454 -37.20 -27.10 -15.95
C ILE A 454 -38.27 -27.25 -14.85
N LEU A 455 -39.56 -27.28 -15.21
CA LEU A 455 -40.69 -27.27 -14.26
C LEU A 455 -40.88 -28.60 -13.51
N PHE A 456 -40.43 -29.72 -14.08
CA PHE A 456 -40.58 -31.06 -13.49
C PHE A 456 -39.43 -31.47 -12.57
N ILE A 457 -38.68 -30.50 -12.02
CA ILE A 457 -37.48 -30.69 -11.21
C ILE A 457 -37.50 -29.69 -10.06
#